data_AF-A0A937TB25-F1
#
_entry.id   AF-A0A937TB25-F1
#
_cell.length_a   1.000
_cell.length_b   1.000
_cell.length_c   1.000
_cell.angle_alpha   90.00
_cell.angle_beta   90.00
_cell.angle_gamma   90.00
#
_symmetry.space_group_name_H-M   'P 1'
#
loop_
_entity.id
_entity.type
_entity.pdbx_description
1 polymer ?
#
loop_
_entity_poly.entity_id
_entity_poly.type
_entity_poly.pdbx_seq_one_letter_code
_entity_poly.pdbx_strand_id
1 'polypeptide(L)'
;MYTHKERIVPVCIEEEVKDSYLNYAMSVIVGRALPDARDGLKPVHRRILYAMQELGLEHSKPYKKCARIVGEVLGKYHPHGDMAVYETLVRMAQEFSLRYPLVDGQGNFGSIDGDSAAAMRYTEAKLATISDEVLADIDKNTVNFGPNFDASLKEPLLFPAALPNLMVNGSSGIAVGMATNIPPHNLAEVADAIMYLVDNPGAEIKELMRYIKGPDFPTGGVICGRDGIKSAYTTGRGKLSMRARAAVEHQKNGKDLIVVTEIPYQVQKAGIVTAIAGLVDDKKIDGISDLRDESDKDGMRIVVELKRDAESQIVLNQLYKHTNLGCTFGVIMLALVENRPKILNLRQVLDCYIEHRKVIIRRRTQFELDKALKRAHILEG
;
A
#
# COMPACT_ATOMS: atom_id res chain seq x y z
N MET A 1 -12.94 -50.30 -3.92
CA MET A 1 -14.14 -50.75 -4.66
C MET A 1 -14.87 -49.53 -5.15
N TYR A 2 -14.66 -49.15 -6.41
CA TYR A 2 -15.45 -48.10 -7.06
C TYR A 2 -16.85 -48.66 -7.34
N THR A 3 -17.89 -47.90 -7.04
CA THR A 3 -19.26 -48.37 -7.21
C THR A 3 -19.63 -48.45 -8.69
N HIS A 4 -20.42 -49.46 -9.08
CA HIS A 4 -20.76 -49.83 -10.47
C HIS A 4 -21.51 -48.74 -11.31
N LYS A 5 -21.62 -47.50 -10.80
CA LYS A 5 -22.34 -46.37 -11.42
C LYS A 5 -21.53 -45.05 -11.47
N GLU A 6 -20.22 -45.07 -11.22
CA GLU A 6 -19.38 -43.87 -11.35
C GLU A 6 -19.05 -43.61 -12.83
N ARG A 7 -19.49 -42.45 -13.35
CA ARG A 7 -19.11 -41.98 -14.69
C ARG A 7 -17.73 -41.35 -14.61
N ILE A 8 -16.70 -42.11 -14.98
CA ILE A 8 -15.32 -41.62 -15.09
C ILE A 8 -15.17 -40.94 -16.45
N VAL A 9 -14.82 -39.65 -16.45
CA VAL A 9 -14.47 -38.91 -17.67
C VAL A 9 -12.94 -38.83 -17.73
N PRO A 10 -12.28 -39.50 -18.69
CA PRO A 10 -10.84 -39.35 -18.87
C PRO A 10 -10.52 -37.94 -19.36
N VAL A 11 -9.49 -37.33 -18.79
CA VAL A 11 -9.01 -35.99 -19.18
C VAL A 11 -7.52 -36.09 -19.50
N CYS A 12 -7.08 -35.42 -20.56
CA CYS A 12 -5.65 -35.33 -20.89
C CYS A 12 -4.93 -34.51 -19.83
N ILE A 13 -3.87 -35.06 -19.24
CA ILE A 13 -3.12 -34.38 -18.16
C ILE A 13 -2.54 -33.03 -18.61
N GLU A 14 -2.08 -32.93 -19.86
CA GLU A 14 -1.52 -31.69 -20.39
C GLU A 14 -2.57 -30.58 -20.50
N GLU A 15 -3.79 -30.94 -20.93
CA GLU A 15 -4.92 -30.01 -21.04
C GLU A 15 -5.40 -29.60 -19.64
N GLU A 16 -5.59 -30.57 -18.74
CA GLU A 16 -6.05 -30.31 -17.37
C GLU A 16 -5.08 -29.40 -16.61
N VAL A 17 -3.77 -29.69 -16.68
CA VAL A 17 -2.74 -28.87 -16.01
C VAL A 17 -2.73 -27.47 -16.59
N LYS A 18 -2.83 -27.31 -17.92
CA LYS A 18 -2.85 -26.01 -18.57
C LYS A 18 -4.07 -25.20 -18.15
N ASP A 19 -5.26 -25.78 -18.19
CA ASP A 19 -6.50 -25.09 -17.89
C ASP A 19 -6.60 -24.74 -16.40
N SER A 20 -6.30 -25.69 -15.51
CA SER A 20 -6.26 -25.45 -14.06
C SER A 20 -5.22 -24.38 -13.70
N TYR A 21 -4.03 -24.41 -14.30
CA TYR A 21 -3.00 -23.41 -14.06
C TYR A 21 -3.41 -22.03 -14.57
N LEU A 22 -3.97 -21.92 -15.78
CA LEU A 22 -4.41 -20.65 -16.35
C LEU A 22 -5.56 -20.03 -15.56
N ASN A 23 -6.54 -20.84 -15.13
CA ASN A 23 -7.65 -20.38 -14.30
C ASN A 23 -7.16 -19.83 -12.95
N TYR A 24 -6.25 -20.56 -12.29
CA TYR A 24 -5.61 -20.09 -11.06
C TYR A 24 -4.80 -18.81 -11.29
N ALA A 25 -3.96 -18.77 -12.32
CA ALA A 25 -3.13 -17.63 -12.65
C ALA A 25 -3.97 -16.37 -12.89
N MET A 26 -5.01 -16.46 -13.72
CA MET A 26 -5.91 -15.34 -14.00
C MET A 26 -6.67 -14.87 -12.76
N SER A 27 -7.15 -15.80 -11.94
CA SER A 27 -7.82 -15.50 -10.66
C SER A 27 -6.89 -14.73 -9.71
N VAL A 28 -5.63 -15.14 -9.60
CA VAL A 28 -4.64 -14.47 -8.74
C VAL A 28 -4.26 -13.09 -9.30
N ILE A 29 -4.02 -12.99 -10.61
CA ILE A 29 -3.59 -11.74 -11.26
C ILE A 29 -4.67 -10.67 -11.15
N VAL A 30 -5.91 -10.99 -11.54
CA VAL A 30 -7.00 -10.00 -11.65
C VAL A 30 -7.78 -9.88 -10.33
N GLY A 31 -8.00 -11.00 -9.64
CA GLY A 31 -8.89 -11.08 -8.48
C GLY A 31 -8.20 -10.95 -7.12
N ARG A 32 -6.87 -10.81 -7.06
CA ARG A 32 -6.16 -10.86 -5.76
C ARG A 32 -4.94 -9.96 -5.65
N ALA A 33 -3.92 -10.18 -6.47
CA ALA A 33 -2.56 -9.77 -6.15
C ALA A 33 -2.18 -8.38 -6.66
N LEU A 34 -2.81 -7.90 -7.73
CA LEU A 34 -2.51 -6.62 -8.37
C LEU A 34 -3.57 -5.55 -8.06
N PRO A 35 -3.18 -4.28 -7.91
CA PRO A 35 -4.12 -3.17 -7.77
C PRO A 35 -4.71 -2.79 -9.14
N ASP A 36 -5.89 -2.18 -9.14
CA ASP A 36 -6.40 -1.47 -10.32
C ASP A 36 -5.72 -0.11 -10.46
N ALA A 37 -5.36 0.29 -11.69
CA ALA A 37 -4.66 1.54 -11.95
C ALA A 37 -5.45 2.79 -11.56
N ARG A 38 -6.79 2.69 -11.47
CA ARG A 38 -7.69 3.83 -11.33
C ARG A 38 -7.88 4.28 -9.89
N ASP A 39 -8.03 3.35 -8.95
CA ASP A 39 -8.18 3.64 -7.52
C ASP A 39 -7.07 3.04 -6.65
N GLY A 40 -6.14 2.29 -7.23
CA GLY A 40 -5.00 1.71 -6.54
C GLY A 40 -5.32 0.56 -5.58
N LEU A 41 -6.55 0.03 -5.59
CA LEU A 41 -6.97 -0.99 -4.63
C LEU A 41 -7.05 -2.38 -5.25
N LYS A 42 -6.58 -3.36 -4.48
CA LYS A 42 -6.88 -4.78 -4.71
C LYS A 42 -8.29 -5.13 -4.19
N PRO A 43 -8.92 -6.23 -4.64
CA PRO A 43 -10.29 -6.56 -4.26
C PRO A 43 -10.54 -6.64 -2.75
N VAL A 44 -9.62 -7.21 -1.95
CA VAL A 44 -9.77 -7.30 -0.49
C VAL A 44 -9.87 -5.93 0.19
N HIS A 45 -9.03 -4.96 -0.22
CA HIS A 45 -9.08 -3.60 0.33
C HIS A 45 -10.41 -2.92 0.00
N ARG A 46 -10.84 -3.03 -1.27
CA ARG A 46 -12.08 -2.44 -1.76
C ARG A 46 -13.29 -3.00 -1.01
N ARG A 47 -13.34 -4.31 -0.79
CA ARG A 47 -14.40 -4.99 -0.03
C ARG A 47 -14.42 -4.59 1.44
N ILE A 48 -13.25 -4.43 2.08
CA ILE A 48 -13.19 -3.95 3.47
C ILE A 48 -13.74 -2.54 3.58
N LEU A 49 -13.26 -1.60 2.76
CA LEU A 49 -13.71 -0.20 2.80
C LEU A 49 -15.20 -0.07 2.48
N TYR A 50 -15.70 -0.83 1.51
CA TYR A 50 -17.13 -0.85 1.17
C TYR A 50 -17.99 -1.43 2.30
N ALA A 51 -17.58 -2.55 2.90
CA ALA A 51 -18.30 -3.12 4.04
C ALA A 51 -18.32 -2.18 5.25
N MET A 52 -17.22 -1.45 5.50
CA MET A 52 -17.15 -0.44 6.54
C MET A 52 -18.11 0.73 6.27
N GLN A 53 -18.25 1.16 5.01
CA GLN A 53 -19.23 2.17 4.60
C GLN A 53 -20.67 1.68 4.81
N GLU A 54 -20.99 0.46 4.40
CA GLU A 54 -22.32 -0.17 4.58
C GLU A 54 -22.68 -0.35 6.07
N LEU A 55 -21.68 -0.56 6.93
CA LEU A 55 -21.85 -0.60 8.38
C LEU A 55 -21.98 0.80 9.02
N GLY A 56 -21.88 1.87 8.23
CA GLY A 56 -21.93 3.25 8.70
C GLY A 56 -20.74 3.64 9.58
N LEU A 57 -19.54 3.18 9.23
CA LEU A 57 -18.30 3.41 10.00
C LEU A 57 -17.48 4.58 9.47
N GLU A 58 -18.16 5.66 9.08
CA GLU A 58 -17.52 6.92 8.70
C GLU A 58 -16.60 7.43 9.82
N HIS A 59 -15.62 8.28 9.48
CA HIS A 59 -14.62 8.79 10.43
C HIS A 59 -15.25 9.49 11.66
N SER A 60 -16.43 10.08 11.50
CA SER A 60 -17.17 10.78 12.55
C SER A 60 -17.90 9.86 13.53
N LYS A 61 -17.96 8.55 13.26
CA LYS A 61 -18.74 7.57 14.02
C LYS A 61 -17.87 6.83 15.05
N PRO A 62 -18.49 6.21 16.08
CA PRO A 62 -17.75 5.40 17.04
C PRO A 62 -17.09 4.18 16.38
N TYR A 63 -15.94 3.78 16.89
CA TYR A 63 -15.25 2.56 16.48
C TYR A 63 -16.14 1.33 16.67
N LYS A 64 -15.90 0.29 15.85
CA LYS A 64 -16.51 -1.03 16.01
C LYS A 64 -15.46 -2.12 16.03
N LYS A 65 -15.73 -3.19 16.77
CA LYS A 65 -14.88 -4.38 16.84
C LYS A 65 -14.48 -4.86 15.45
N CYS A 66 -13.18 -5.08 15.24
CA CYS A 66 -12.66 -5.58 13.96
C CYS A 66 -13.29 -6.93 13.60
N ALA A 67 -13.58 -7.79 14.57
CA ALA A 67 -14.31 -9.04 14.36
C ALA A 67 -15.66 -8.86 13.65
N ARG A 68 -16.39 -7.76 13.94
CA ARG A 68 -17.66 -7.45 13.26
C ARG A 68 -17.42 -7.04 11.81
N ILE A 69 -16.43 -6.18 11.57
CA ILE A 69 -16.08 -5.71 10.22
C ILE A 69 -15.63 -6.90 9.35
N VAL A 70 -14.74 -7.74 9.88
CA VAL A 70 -14.25 -8.95 9.20
C VAL A 70 -15.41 -9.89 8.90
N GLY A 71 -16.30 -10.16 9.87
CA GLY A 71 -17.48 -11.00 9.65
C GLY A 71 -18.39 -10.49 8.54
N GLU A 72 -18.60 -9.17 8.47
CA GLU A 72 -19.39 -8.53 7.40
C GLU A 72 -18.75 -8.73 6.02
N VAL A 73 -17.44 -8.50 5.93
CA VAL A 73 -16.69 -8.67 4.68
C VAL A 73 -16.74 -10.12 4.20
N LEU A 74 -16.55 -11.09 5.09
CA LEU A 74 -16.60 -12.51 4.77
C LEU A 74 -17.98 -12.97 4.33
N GLY A 75 -19.01 -12.57 5.09
CA GLY A 75 -20.38 -13.00 4.83
C GLY A 75 -20.95 -12.45 3.52
N LYS A 76 -20.54 -11.25 3.10
CA LYS A 76 -21.13 -10.57 1.94
C LYS A 76 -20.25 -10.52 0.70
N TYR A 77 -18.93 -10.39 0.84
CA TYR A 77 -18.08 -9.95 -0.28
C TYR A 77 -16.83 -10.79 -0.51
N HIS A 78 -16.18 -11.33 0.52
CA HIS A 78 -14.85 -11.93 0.41
C HIS A 78 -14.81 -13.39 0.91
N PRO A 79 -14.97 -14.40 0.02
CA PRO A 79 -15.06 -15.82 0.40
C PRO A 79 -13.67 -16.44 0.66
N HIS A 80 -12.89 -15.85 1.56
CA HIS A 80 -11.54 -16.30 1.94
C HIS A 80 -11.37 -16.30 3.47
N GLY A 81 -10.17 -16.61 3.97
CA GLY A 81 -9.91 -16.66 5.41
C GLY A 81 -10.07 -15.31 6.10
N ASP A 82 -10.62 -15.35 7.31
CA ASP A 82 -10.80 -14.20 8.21
C ASP A 82 -9.47 -13.49 8.50
N MET A 83 -8.41 -14.26 8.73
CA MET A 83 -7.07 -13.73 9.01
C MET A 83 -6.55 -12.85 7.87
N ALA A 84 -6.77 -13.24 6.60
CA ALA A 84 -6.32 -12.45 5.45
C ALA A 84 -7.04 -11.09 5.37
N VAL A 85 -8.35 -11.07 5.68
CA VAL A 85 -9.15 -9.84 5.75
C VAL A 85 -8.68 -8.97 6.91
N TYR A 86 -8.48 -9.57 8.10
CA TYR A 86 -8.05 -8.84 9.28
C TYR A 86 -6.65 -8.24 9.13
N GLU A 87 -5.67 -9.00 8.62
CA GLU A 87 -4.32 -8.49 8.35
C GLU A 87 -4.32 -7.35 7.32
N THR A 88 -5.20 -7.44 6.31
CA THR A 88 -5.37 -6.35 5.34
C THR A 88 -5.93 -5.10 6.02
N LEU A 89 -6.96 -5.26 6.86
CA LEU A 89 -7.55 -4.15 7.64
C LEU A 89 -6.51 -3.53 8.56
N VAL A 90 -5.72 -4.35 9.26
CA VAL A 90 -4.65 -3.91 10.16
C VAL A 90 -3.61 -3.09 9.39
N ARG A 91 -3.13 -3.60 8.25
CA ARG A 91 -2.18 -2.86 7.39
C ARG A 91 -2.75 -1.54 6.91
N MET A 92 -4.07 -1.47 6.68
CA MET A 92 -4.75 -0.23 6.29
C MET A 92 -4.78 0.85 7.38
N ALA A 93 -4.51 0.47 8.63
CA ALA A 93 -4.46 1.37 9.79
C ALA A 93 -3.03 1.69 10.26
N GLN A 94 -2.01 1.02 9.73
CA GLN A 94 -0.62 1.19 10.16
C GLN A 94 0.05 2.36 9.43
N GLU A 95 0.41 3.41 10.18
CA GLU A 95 1.09 4.60 9.65
C GLU A 95 2.49 4.30 9.08
N PHE A 96 3.18 3.29 9.60
CA PHE A 96 4.46 2.84 9.03
C PHE A 96 4.32 1.99 7.76
N SER A 97 3.10 1.52 7.45
CA SER A 97 2.80 0.70 6.28
C SER A 97 2.24 1.55 5.13
N LEU A 98 1.26 2.41 5.40
CA LEU A 98 0.65 3.29 4.41
C LEU A 98 1.01 4.75 4.68
N ARG A 99 1.33 5.48 3.62
CA ARG A 99 1.63 6.91 3.72
C ARG A 99 0.43 7.73 4.19
N TYR A 100 -0.77 7.29 3.80
CA TYR A 100 -2.06 7.84 4.18
C TYR A 100 -3.00 6.68 4.56
N PRO A 101 -3.06 6.29 5.85
CA PRO A 101 -3.94 5.22 6.31
C PRO A 101 -5.40 5.42 5.88
N LEU A 102 -6.04 4.34 5.46
CA LEU A 102 -7.44 4.34 5.02
C LEU A 102 -8.39 3.88 6.14
N VAL A 103 -7.83 3.30 7.20
CA VAL A 103 -8.55 2.84 8.38
C VAL A 103 -7.96 3.53 9.60
N ASP A 104 -8.82 3.93 10.52
CA ASP A 104 -8.45 4.42 11.84
C ASP A 104 -8.71 3.28 12.84
N GLY A 105 -7.65 2.84 13.52
CA GLY A 105 -7.65 1.69 14.41
C GLY A 105 -7.48 2.07 15.88
N GLN A 106 -8.26 1.45 16.75
CA GLN A 106 -8.16 1.58 18.20
C GLN A 106 -7.72 0.25 18.84
N GLY A 107 -6.64 0.33 19.64
CA GLY A 107 -5.99 -0.81 20.27
C GLY A 107 -4.61 -1.09 19.68
N ASN A 108 -4.06 -2.28 19.93
CA ASN A 108 -2.76 -2.66 19.37
C ASN A 108 -2.91 -3.17 17.93
N PHE A 109 -2.50 -2.35 16.95
CA PHE A 109 -2.48 -2.67 15.53
C PHE A 109 -1.09 -3.10 15.02
N GLY A 110 -0.21 -3.53 15.94
CA GLY A 110 1.16 -3.91 15.65
C GLY A 110 2.12 -2.72 15.70
N SER A 111 3.41 -3.01 15.58
CA SER A 111 4.48 -2.01 15.70
C SER A 111 5.46 -2.12 14.53
N ILE A 112 6.27 -1.08 14.35
CA ILE A 112 7.40 -1.09 13.39
C ILE A 112 8.50 -2.08 13.81
N ASP A 113 8.45 -2.59 15.04
CA ASP A 113 9.39 -3.57 15.58
C ASP A 113 9.11 -4.98 15.03
N GLY A 114 7.95 -5.18 14.40
CA GLY A 114 7.51 -6.46 13.86
C GLY A 114 6.49 -7.17 14.75
N ASP A 115 6.02 -6.52 15.82
CA ASP A 115 4.96 -7.08 16.65
C ASP A 115 3.65 -7.16 15.87
N SER A 116 3.01 -8.33 15.93
CA SER A 116 1.69 -8.55 15.36
C SER A 116 0.64 -7.71 16.07
N ALA A 117 -0.40 -7.32 15.34
CA ALA A 117 -1.60 -6.74 15.94
C ALA A 117 -2.23 -7.71 16.95
N ALA A 118 -2.92 -7.15 17.95
CA ALA A 118 -3.77 -7.95 18.82
C ALA A 118 -4.87 -8.64 18.00
N ALA A 119 -5.43 -9.74 18.51
CA ALA A 119 -6.51 -10.44 17.82
C ALA A 119 -7.73 -9.53 17.60
N MET A 120 -8.46 -9.74 16.49
CA MET A 120 -9.60 -8.92 16.04
C MET A 120 -10.75 -8.76 17.05
N ARG A 121 -10.77 -9.56 18.12
CA ARG A 121 -11.71 -9.45 19.25
C ARG A 121 -11.39 -8.30 20.20
N TYR A 122 -10.14 -7.82 20.22
CA TYR A 122 -9.68 -6.74 21.09
C TYR A 122 -9.66 -5.39 20.38
N THR A 123 -9.28 -5.39 19.10
CA THR A 123 -9.16 -4.19 18.28
C THR A 123 -10.50 -3.70 17.76
N GLU A 124 -10.58 -2.39 17.52
CA GLU A 124 -11.72 -1.72 16.91
C GLU A 124 -11.23 -0.84 15.77
N ALA A 125 -12.09 -0.57 14.79
CA ALA A 125 -11.75 0.26 13.64
C ALA A 125 -12.95 1.06 13.13
N LYS A 126 -12.64 2.12 12.39
CA LYS A 126 -13.55 2.92 11.54
C LYS A 126 -12.78 3.42 10.32
N LEU A 127 -13.46 4.03 9.36
CA LEU A 127 -12.79 4.64 8.21
C LEU A 127 -11.95 5.85 8.68
N ALA A 128 -10.74 5.99 8.15
CA ALA A 128 -9.98 7.22 8.32
C ALA A 128 -10.62 8.36 7.52
N THR A 129 -10.43 9.62 7.93
CA THR A 129 -11.04 10.79 7.26
C THR A 129 -10.73 10.83 5.76
N ILE A 130 -9.52 10.46 5.34
CA ILE A 130 -9.12 10.48 3.93
C ILE A 130 -9.87 9.43 3.08
N SER A 131 -10.45 8.39 3.69
CA SER A 131 -11.21 7.37 2.98
C SER A 131 -12.52 7.88 2.43
N ASP A 132 -13.04 9.00 2.95
CA ASP A 132 -14.20 9.67 2.36
C ASP A 132 -13.91 10.09 0.92
N GLU A 133 -12.69 10.56 0.62
CA GLU A 133 -12.26 10.90 -0.75
C GLU A 133 -12.13 9.67 -1.65
N VAL A 134 -11.94 8.48 -1.08
CA VAL A 134 -11.92 7.24 -1.84
C VAL A 134 -13.35 6.84 -2.24
N LEU A 135 -14.31 6.98 -1.31
CA LEU A 135 -15.68 6.46 -1.42
C LEU A 135 -16.71 7.50 -1.90
N ALA A 136 -16.35 8.78 -1.95
CA ALA A 136 -17.27 9.88 -2.26
C ALA A 136 -18.04 9.67 -3.57
N ASP A 137 -19.35 9.96 -3.54
CA ASP A 137 -20.27 9.85 -4.68
C ASP A 137 -20.54 8.40 -5.19
N ILE A 138 -20.20 7.36 -4.42
CA ILE A 138 -20.42 5.96 -4.82
C ILE A 138 -21.91 5.60 -5.01
N ASP A 139 -22.80 6.28 -4.28
CA ASP A 139 -24.26 6.15 -4.32
C ASP A 139 -24.90 6.86 -5.53
N LYS A 140 -24.14 7.71 -6.23
CA LYS A 140 -24.62 8.52 -7.37
C LYS A 140 -24.42 7.84 -8.73
N ASN A 141 -24.45 6.51 -8.78
CA ASN A 141 -24.25 5.71 -10.01
C ASN A 141 -22.94 6.08 -10.76
N THR A 142 -21.88 6.40 -10.01
CA THR A 142 -20.59 6.84 -10.56
C THR A 142 -19.70 5.69 -10.99
N VAL A 143 -19.84 4.53 -10.34
CA VAL A 143 -19.08 3.30 -10.63
C VAL A 143 -20.01 2.16 -11.01
N ASN A 144 -19.45 1.14 -11.66
CA ASN A 144 -20.17 -0.08 -11.95
C ASN A 144 -20.16 -1.00 -10.75
N PHE A 145 -21.30 -1.63 -10.49
CA PHE A 145 -21.46 -2.68 -9.51
C PHE A 145 -21.60 -4.03 -10.23
N GLY A 146 -21.00 -5.07 -9.68
CA GLY A 146 -21.15 -6.45 -10.12
C GLY A 146 -21.83 -7.30 -9.03
N PRO A 147 -22.29 -8.51 -9.36
CA PRO A 147 -22.72 -9.46 -8.34
C PRO A 147 -21.55 -9.82 -7.42
N ASN A 148 -21.83 -10.08 -6.14
CA ASN A 148 -20.88 -10.68 -5.21
C ASN A 148 -20.68 -12.18 -5.54
N PHE A 149 -19.90 -12.90 -4.71
CA PHE A 149 -19.47 -14.27 -5.00
C PHE A 149 -20.60 -15.30 -5.11
N ASP A 150 -21.75 -15.09 -4.47
CA ASP A 150 -22.94 -15.95 -4.54
C ASP A 150 -24.12 -15.32 -5.31
N ALA A 151 -23.88 -14.17 -5.94
CA ALA A 151 -24.85 -13.36 -6.67
C ALA A 151 -26.10 -12.92 -5.87
N SER A 152 -26.07 -12.98 -4.53
CA SER A 152 -27.16 -12.50 -3.67
C SER A 152 -27.13 -10.98 -3.45
N LEU A 153 -25.95 -10.37 -3.58
CA LEU A 153 -25.71 -8.94 -3.36
C LEU A 153 -24.93 -8.33 -4.53
N LYS A 154 -24.79 -7.01 -4.50
CA LYS A 154 -23.91 -6.27 -5.41
C LYS A 154 -22.73 -5.68 -4.66
N GLU A 155 -21.59 -5.61 -5.34
CA GLU A 155 -20.37 -4.94 -4.85
C GLU A 155 -19.79 -4.01 -5.93
N PRO A 156 -19.14 -2.90 -5.52
CA PRO A 156 -18.51 -1.99 -6.47
C PRO A 156 -17.27 -2.65 -7.09
N LEU A 157 -17.16 -2.60 -8.42
CA LEU A 157 -15.97 -3.10 -9.13
C LEU A 157 -14.77 -2.16 -8.98
N LEU A 158 -15.06 -0.88 -8.77
CA LEU A 158 -14.10 0.23 -8.60
C LEU A 158 -14.68 1.22 -7.61
N PHE A 159 -13.83 2.06 -7.04
CA PHE A 159 -14.28 3.24 -6.32
C PHE A 159 -14.20 4.53 -7.15
N PRO A 160 -15.02 5.54 -6.80
CA PRO A 160 -14.90 6.87 -7.39
C PRO A 160 -13.48 7.44 -7.26
N ALA A 161 -12.83 7.22 -6.11
CA ALA A 161 -11.42 7.50 -5.86
C ALA A 161 -11.01 8.93 -6.25
N ALA A 162 -11.58 9.93 -5.57
CA ALA A 162 -11.09 11.31 -5.68
C ALA A 162 -9.64 11.42 -5.18
N LEU A 163 -9.20 10.55 -4.27
CA LEU A 163 -7.80 10.38 -3.92
C LEU A 163 -7.04 9.60 -5.02
N PRO A 164 -5.87 10.08 -5.53
CA PRO A 164 -4.99 9.32 -6.44
C PRO A 164 -4.22 8.21 -5.70
N ASN A 165 -4.98 7.29 -5.10
CA ASN A 165 -4.53 6.36 -4.07
C ASN A 165 -3.39 5.43 -4.52
N LEU A 166 -3.37 4.97 -5.78
CA LEU A 166 -2.28 4.12 -6.29
C LEU A 166 -0.91 4.78 -6.12
N MET A 167 -0.82 6.08 -6.43
CA MET A 167 0.44 6.80 -6.33
C MET A 167 0.77 7.18 -4.90
N VAL A 168 -0.22 7.68 -4.14
CA VAL A 168 0.06 8.21 -2.80
C VAL A 168 0.33 7.13 -1.77
N ASN A 169 -0.37 5.99 -1.85
CA ASN A 169 -0.18 4.88 -0.91
C ASN A 169 0.68 3.74 -1.48
N GLY A 170 0.89 3.70 -2.78
CA GLY A 170 1.61 2.61 -3.43
C GLY A 170 0.83 1.29 -3.39
N SER A 171 1.51 0.21 -3.77
CA SER A 171 0.98 -1.15 -3.67
C SER A 171 2.10 -2.16 -3.90
N SER A 172 2.17 -3.18 -3.07
CA SER A 172 3.06 -4.34 -3.28
C SER A 172 2.25 -5.62 -3.42
N GLY A 173 2.69 -6.56 -4.25
CA GLY A 173 1.96 -7.81 -4.45
C GLY A 173 2.70 -8.80 -5.35
N ILE A 174 2.56 -10.08 -5.03
CA ILE A 174 3.14 -11.19 -5.78
C ILE A 174 1.98 -11.96 -6.42
N ALA A 175 1.97 -12.01 -7.75
CA ALA A 175 1.01 -12.77 -8.53
C ALA A 175 1.68 -13.99 -9.18
N VAL A 176 0.99 -14.66 -10.10
CA VAL A 176 1.59 -15.76 -10.86
C VAL A 176 2.42 -15.19 -12.01
N GLY A 177 3.74 -15.44 -11.98
CA GLY A 177 4.68 -15.00 -13.03
C GLY A 177 5.01 -13.50 -13.04
N MET A 178 4.49 -12.72 -12.10
CA MET A 178 4.69 -11.27 -12.03
C MET A 178 4.55 -10.73 -10.61
N ALA A 179 5.07 -9.53 -10.38
CA ALA A 179 4.94 -8.82 -9.11
C ALA A 179 4.80 -7.32 -9.35
N THR A 180 4.13 -6.65 -8.41
CA THR A 180 4.03 -5.19 -8.33
C THR A 180 4.70 -4.71 -7.05
N ASN A 181 5.38 -3.57 -7.13
CA ASN A 181 5.99 -2.92 -5.99
C ASN A 181 6.10 -1.42 -6.27
N ILE A 182 4.99 -0.71 -6.06
CA ILE A 182 4.82 0.72 -6.29
C ILE A 182 5.06 1.41 -4.96
N PRO A 183 6.05 2.32 -4.86
CA PRO A 183 6.30 3.04 -3.63
C PRO A 183 5.27 4.16 -3.42
N PRO A 184 5.01 4.57 -2.16
CA PRO A 184 4.15 5.71 -1.85
C PRO A 184 4.77 7.05 -2.26
N HIS A 185 3.92 8.06 -2.40
CA HIS A 185 4.30 9.42 -2.80
C HIS A 185 3.54 10.46 -1.99
N ASN A 186 4.07 11.68 -1.96
CA ASN A 186 3.43 12.79 -1.30
C ASN A 186 2.15 13.23 -2.04
N LEU A 187 1.05 13.38 -1.32
CA LEU A 187 -0.25 13.76 -1.89
C LEU A 187 -0.21 15.12 -2.59
N ALA A 188 0.45 16.12 -2.00
CA ALA A 188 0.52 17.45 -2.61
C ALA A 188 1.30 17.40 -3.92
N GLU A 189 2.47 16.74 -3.95
CA GLU A 189 3.25 16.58 -5.18
C GLU A 189 2.48 15.84 -6.29
N VAL A 190 1.75 14.79 -5.93
CA VAL A 190 0.92 14.02 -6.87
C VAL A 190 -0.25 14.86 -7.38
N ALA A 191 -0.93 15.60 -6.50
CA ALA A 191 -2.03 16.49 -6.88
C ALA A 191 -1.55 17.61 -7.82
N ASP A 192 -0.42 18.25 -7.51
CA ASP A 192 0.18 19.29 -8.36
C ASP A 192 0.53 18.77 -9.75
N ALA A 193 1.11 17.57 -9.84
CA ALA A 193 1.40 16.94 -11.12
C ALA A 193 0.14 16.59 -11.93
N ILE A 194 -0.93 16.14 -11.26
CA ILE A 194 -2.22 15.87 -11.90
C ILE A 194 -2.82 17.17 -12.45
N MET A 195 -2.84 18.24 -11.66
CA MET A 195 -3.34 19.55 -12.11
C MET A 195 -2.55 20.05 -13.33
N TYR A 196 -1.21 20.00 -13.25
CA TYR A 196 -0.36 20.38 -14.37
C TYR A 196 -0.65 19.57 -15.64
N LEU A 197 -0.84 18.24 -15.51
CA LEU A 197 -1.10 17.35 -16.64
C LEU A 197 -2.50 17.55 -17.24
N VAL A 198 -3.49 17.92 -16.43
CA VAL A 198 -4.83 18.31 -16.91
C VAL A 198 -4.76 19.57 -17.77
N ASP A 199 -4.00 20.57 -17.32
CA ASP A 199 -3.82 21.84 -18.07
C ASP A 199 -2.89 21.66 -19.28
N ASN A 200 -1.96 20.70 -19.22
CA ASN A 200 -0.96 20.44 -20.25
C ASN A 200 -0.96 18.95 -20.66
N PRO A 201 -1.96 18.48 -21.44
CA PRO A 201 -2.07 17.07 -21.80
C PRO A 201 -0.88 16.52 -22.60
N GLY A 202 -0.04 17.38 -23.17
CA GLY A 202 1.18 17.01 -23.89
C GLY A 202 2.42 16.79 -23.00
N ALA A 203 2.35 17.11 -21.71
CA ALA A 203 3.50 17.18 -20.81
C ALA A 203 4.34 15.89 -20.78
N GLU A 204 5.66 16.05 -20.84
CA GLU A 204 6.59 14.95 -20.74
C GLU A 204 6.87 14.55 -19.28
N ILE A 205 7.34 13.32 -19.08
CA ILE A 205 7.69 12.79 -17.74
C ILE A 205 8.69 13.72 -17.03
N LYS A 206 9.63 14.32 -17.76
CA LYS A 206 10.62 15.26 -17.20
C LYS A 206 9.97 16.49 -16.57
N GLU A 207 8.83 16.94 -17.10
CA GLU A 207 8.08 18.06 -16.54
C GLU A 207 7.30 17.64 -15.30
N LEU A 208 6.67 16.46 -15.34
CA LEU A 208 5.98 15.87 -14.18
C LEU A 208 6.94 15.66 -12.99
N MET A 209 8.19 15.30 -13.25
CA MET A 209 9.24 15.13 -12.25
C MET A 209 9.67 16.43 -11.54
N ARG A 210 9.24 17.61 -12.02
CA ARG A 210 9.42 18.88 -11.30
C ARG A 210 8.46 18.99 -10.11
N TYR A 211 7.30 18.33 -10.22
CA TYR A 211 6.27 18.27 -9.19
C TYR A 211 6.47 17.05 -8.30
N ILE A 212 6.52 15.85 -8.89
CA ILE A 212 6.79 14.59 -8.17
C ILE A 212 8.29 14.35 -8.15
N LYS A 213 8.94 14.71 -7.04
CA LYS A 213 10.41 14.67 -6.92
C LYS A 213 10.93 13.25 -6.74
N GLY A 214 10.11 12.37 -6.19
CA GLY A 214 10.43 11.00 -5.84
C GLY A 214 9.38 10.39 -4.92
N PRO A 215 9.56 9.12 -4.55
CA PRO A 215 8.77 8.51 -3.49
C PRO A 215 8.90 9.22 -2.14
N ASP A 216 7.83 9.18 -1.35
CA ASP A 216 7.74 9.70 0.01
C ASP A 216 7.27 8.58 0.93
N PHE A 217 8.21 7.94 1.62
CA PHE A 217 7.94 6.76 2.44
C PHE A 217 7.42 7.16 3.83
N PRO A 218 6.43 6.45 4.38
CA PRO A 218 5.91 6.72 5.72
C PRO A 218 6.97 6.61 6.84
N THR A 219 8.00 5.78 6.64
CA THR A 219 9.08 5.58 7.61
C THR A 219 10.21 6.60 7.45
N GLY A 220 10.11 7.52 6.49
CA GLY A 220 11.19 8.45 6.12
C GLY A 220 12.37 7.73 5.48
N GLY A 221 13.57 8.03 5.97
CA GLY A 221 14.84 7.59 5.45
C GLY A 221 15.35 8.49 4.32
N VAL A 222 16.39 8.02 3.62
CA VAL A 222 17.08 8.78 2.58
C VAL A 222 17.20 7.94 1.32
N ILE A 223 16.62 8.45 0.22
CA ILE A 223 16.87 7.91 -1.12
C ILE A 223 18.21 8.44 -1.61
N CYS A 224 19.15 7.54 -1.91
CA CYS A 224 20.49 7.88 -2.39
C CYS A 224 20.51 7.93 -3.93
N GLY A 225 20.63 9.13 -4.48
CA GLY A 225 20.69 9.37 -5.93
C GLY A 225 19.31 9.46 -6.59
N ARG A 226 19.27 9.91 -7.85
CA ARG A 226 18.02 10.16 -8.60
C ARG A 226 17.81 9.25 -9.81
N ASP A 227 18.83 8.49 -10.23
CA ASP A 227 18.72 7.72 -11.47
C ASP A 227 17.76 6.53 -11.34
N GLY A 228 17.67 5.95 -10.14
CA GLY A 228 16.65 4.96 -9.83
C GLY A 228 15.22 5.50 -9.95
N ILE A 229 15.00 6.75 -9.51
CA ILE A 229 13.72 7.45 -9.61
C ILE A 229 13.38 7.72 -11.07
N LYS A 230 14.32 8.30 -11.83
CA LYS A 230 14.14 8.56 -13.27
C LYS A 230 13.77 7.28 -14.02
N SER A 231 14.53 6.20 -13.81
CA SER A 231 14.29 4.92 -14.49
C SER A 231 12.91 4.35 -14.15
N ALA A 232 12.53 4.39 -12.86
CA ALA A 232 11.20 3.99 -12.43
C ALA A 232 10.13 4.81 -13.17
N TYR A 233 10.23 6.13 -13.16
CA TYR A 233 9.21 6.99 -13.74
C TYR A 233 9.15 6.94 -15.26
N THR A 234 10.25 6.68 -15.97
CA THR A 234 10.25 6.58 -17.43
C THR A 234 9.84 5.20 -17.95
N THR A 235 10.19 4.12 -17.23
CA THR A 235 10.01 2.74 -17.72
C THR A 235 9.01 1.90 -16.93
N GLY A 236 8.59 2.37 -15.76
CA GLY A 236 7.85 1.58 -14.79
C GLY A 236 8.70 0.66 -13.92
N ARG A 237 10.03 0.64 -14.10
CA ARG A 237 10.97 -0.18 -13.30
C ARG A 237 12.18 0.60 -12.85
N GLY A 238 12.59 0.43 -11.60
CA GLY A 238 13.76 1.11 -11.07
C GLY A 238 14.28 0.47 -9.79
N LYS A 239 15.49 0.84 -9.38
CA LYS A 239 16.08 0.43 -8.11
C LYS A 239 16.45 1.67 -7.32
N LEU A 240 15.87 1.82 -6.14
CA LEU A 240 16.14 2.93 -5.24
C LEU A 240 17.08 2.44 -4.14
N SER A 241 18.25 3.07 -4.02
CA SER A 241 19.12 2.82 -2.86
C SER A 241 18.57 3.63 -1.69
N MET A 242 18.23 2.96 -0.61
CA MET A 242 17.66 3.55 0.60
C MET A 242 18.68 3.46 1.73
N ARG A 243 18.75 4.49 2.55
CA ARG A 243 19.49 4.49 3.82
C ARG A 243 18.61 5.00 4.95
N ALA A 244 18.87 4.50 6.15
CA ALA A 244 18.37 5.06 7.39
C ALA A 244 18.88 6.50 7.56
N ARG A 245 18.11 7.36 8.24
CA ARG A 245 18.61 8.66 8.68
C ARG A 245 19.41 8.44 9.96
N ALA A 246 20.71 8.69 9.89
CA ALA A 246 21.61 8.54 11.03
C ALA A 246 22.52 9.77 11.17
N ALA A 247 22.81 10.14 12.40
CA ALA A 247 23.76 11.20 12.76
C ALA A 247 24.81 10.68 13.75
N VAL A 248 26.00 11.28 13.71
CA VAL A 248 27.05 11.02 14.71
C VAL A 248 26.97 12.12 15.78
N GLU A 249 26.81 11.73 17.03
CA GLU A 249 26.82 12.64 18.18
C GLU A 249 28.08 12.39 19.03
N HIS A 250 28.85 13.45 19.28
CA HIS A 250 30.07 13.37 20.08
C HIS A 250 29.77 13.58 21.56
N GLN A 251 30.07 12.60 22.42
CA GLN A 251 29.85 12.74 23.86
C GLN A 251 31.04 13.38 24.57
N LYS A 252 30.76 14.06 25.70
CA LYS A 252 31.77 14.70 26.56
C LYS A 252 32.78 13.72 27.19
N ASN A 253 32.43 12.43 27.28
CA ASN A 253 33.28 11.36 27.83
C ASN A 253 34.29 10.80 26.79
N GLY A 254 34.31 11.36 25.57
CA GLY A 254 35.17 10.97 24.46
C GLY A 254 34.68 9.77 23.65
N LYS A 255 33.43 9.33 23.82
CA LYS A 255 32.81 8.30 22.98
C LYS A 255 31.85 8.94 21.97
N ASP A 256 31.76 8.34 20.80
CA ASP A 256 30.80 8.76 19.77
C ASP A 256 29.57 7.86 19.79
N LEU A 257 28.42 8.43 19.43
CA LEU A 257 27.18 7.71 19.20
C LEU A 257 26.79 7.81 17.73
N ILE A 258 26.38 6.70 17.14
CA ILE A 258 25.58 6.70 15.92
C ILE A 258 24.12 6.62 16.34
N VAL A 259 23.34 7.65 16.02
CA VAL A 259 21.92 7.75 16.36
C VAL A 259 21.09 7.66 15.10
N VAL A 260 20.26 6.61 15.00
CA VAL A 260 19.34 6.38 13.88
C VAL A 260 17.94 6.82 14.28
N THR A 261 17.34 7.71 13.48
CA THR A 261 16.01 8.30 13.75
C THR A 261 14.94 7.90 12.74
N GLU A 262 15.33 7.39 11.58
CA GLU A 262 14.41 6.89 10.54
C GLU A 262 15.03 5.66 9.87
N ILE A 263 14.23 4.66 9.50
CA ILE A 263 14.69 3.44 8.83
C ILE A 263 14.06 3.28 7.45
N PRO A 264 14.69 2.51 6.54
CA PRO A 264 14.11 2.25 5.23
C PRO A 264 12.74 1.57 5.30
N TYR A 265 11.90 1.83 4.31
CA TYR A 265 10.55 1.29 4.21
C TYR A 265 10.52 -0.24 4.14
N GLN A 266 9.53 -0.86 4.78
CA GLN A 266 9.37 -2.32 4.91
C GLN A 266 10.51 -3.04 5.65
N VAL A 267 11.35 -2.31 6.42
CA VAL A 267 12.34 -2.90 7.31
C VAL A 267 11.80 -2.91 8.75
N GLN A 268 11.98 -4.03 9.44
CA GLN A 268 11.61 -4.16 10.86
C GLN A 268 12.74 -3.64 11.74
N LYS A 269 12.39 -2.80 12.72
CA LYS A 269 13.35 -2.18 13.64
C LYS A 269 14.11 -3.23 14.48
N ALA A 270 13.40 -4.19 15.06
CA ALA A 270 14.01 -5.28 15.85
C ALA A 270 14.96 -6.15 15.00
N GLY A 271 14.66 -6.31 13.71
CA GLY A 271 15.53 -6.98 12.76
C GLY A 271 16.86 -6.26 12.53
N ILE A 272 16.86 -4.91 12.52
CA ILE A 272 18.09 -4.11 12.46
C ILE A 272 18.90 -4.31 13.75
N VAL A 273 18.27 -4.16 14.92
CA VAL A 273 18.95 -4.30 16.22
C VAL A 273 19.60 -5.68 16.36
N THR A 274 18.85 -6.74 16.05
CA THR A 274 19.35 -8.11 16.06
C THR A 274 20.51 -8.32 15.07
N ALA A 275 20.43 -7.73 13.87
CA ALA A 275 21.50 -7.83 12.88
C ALA A 275 22.78 -7.12 13.33
N ILE A 276 22.67 -5.94 13.96
CA ILE A 276 23.83 -5.22 14.50
C ILE A 276 24.48 -6.04 15.62
N ALA A 277 23.68 -6.55 16.57
CA ALA A 277 24.17 -7.41 17.65
C ALA A 277 24.95 -8.61 17.11
N GLY A 278 24.39 -9.32 16.11
CA GLY A 278 25.07 -10.46 15.47
C GLY A 278 26.39 -10.06 14.78
N LEU A 279 26.49 -8.88 14.17
CA LEU A 279 27.75 -8.41 13.57
C LEU A 279 28.83 -8.10 14.61
N VAL A 280 28.44 -7.68 15.81
CA VAL A 280 29.35 -7.45 16.94
C VAL A 280 29.82 -8.79 17.52
N ASP A 281 28.91 -9.73 17.75
CA ASP A 281 29.22 -11.06 18.28
C ASP A 281 30.14 -11.85 17.34
N ASP A 282 29.88 -11.76 16.02
CA ASP A 282 30.70 -12.36 14.96
C ASP A 282 32.04 -11.65 14.75
N LYS A 283 32.31 -10.53 15.44
CA LYS A 283 33.48 -9.65 15.24
C LYS A 283 33.66 -9.20 13.78
N LYS A 284 32.56 -9.02 13.05
CA LYS A 284 32.58 -8.45 11.69
C LYS A 284 32.69 -6.93 11.71
N ILE A 285 32.13 -6.31 12.74
CA ILE A 285 32.26 -4.88 13.01
C ILE A 285 32.90 -4.72 14.38
N ASP A 286 34.18 -4.35 14.39
CA ASP A 286 34.86 -3.89 15.60
C ASP A 286 34.54 -2.41 15.84
N GLY A 287 34.51 -1.99 17.10
CA GLY A 287 34.34 -0.58 17.48
C GLY A 287 32.96 -0.21 18.01
N ILE A 288 32.01 -1.14 18.09
CA ILE A 288 30.75 -0.95 18.83
C ILE A 288 30.97 -1.39 20.28
N SER A 289 30.58 -0.56 21.24
CA SER A 289 30.64 -0.87 22.67
C SER A 289 29.28 -1.19 23.27
N ASP A 290 28.21 -0.58 22.78
CA ASP A 290 26.85 -0.83 23.27
C ASP A 290 25.81 -0.54 22.17
N LEU A 291 24.63 -1.18 22.27
CA LEU A 291 23.51 -1.02 21.35
C LEU A 291 22.22 -0.90 22.16
N ARG A 292 21.50 0.21 21.99
CA ARG A 292 20.27 0.50 22.72
C ARG A 292 19.16 0.94 21.77
N ASP A 293 17.96 0.46 22.03
CA ASP A 293 16.74 1.00 21.44
C ASP A 293 16.08 1.92 22.45
N GLU A 294 16.22 3.23 22.23
CA GLU A 294 15.66 4.30 23.05
C GLU A 294 14.41 4.90 22.39
N SER A 295 13.77 4.16 21.47
CA SER A 295 12.53 4.58 20.84
C SER A 295 11.39 4.67 21.86
N ASP A 296 10.59 5.72 21.76
CA ASP A 296 9.42 5.94 22.60
C ASP A 296 8.20 6.32 21.75
N LYS A 297 7.18 6.92 22.38
CA LYS A 297 5.97 7.38 21.68
C LYS A 297 6.21 8.61 20.81
N ASP A 298 7.26 9.38 21.08
CA ASP A 298 7.57 10.64 20.43
C ASP A 298 8.53 10.47 19.25
N GLY A 299 9.24 9.34 19.16
CA GLY A 299 10.00 9.00 17.97
C GLY A 299 10.87 7.76 18.06
N MET A 300 11.41 7.36 16.90
CA MET A 300 12.39 6.29 16.79
C MET A 300 13.78 6.80 17.18
N ARG A 301 14.49 6.05 18.03
CA ARG A 301 15.89 6.35 18.39
C ARG A 301 16.68 5.07 18.67
N ILE A 302 17.40 4.59 17.66
CA ILE A 302 18.36 3.48 17.85
C ILE A 302 19.74 4.07 18.05
N VAL A 303 20.40 3.68 19.13
CA VAL A 303 21.70 4.22 19.55
C VAL A 303 22.75 3.13 19.48
N VAL A 304 23.78 3.36 18.69
CA VAL A 304 24.98 2.53 18.64
C VAL A 304 26.12 3.32 19.27
N GLU A 305 26.54 2.95 20.47
CA GLU A 305 27.66 3.57 21.16
C GLU A 305 28.98 2.95 20.69
N LEU A 306 29.95 3.80 20.38
CA LEU A 306 31.24 3.37 19.84
C LEU A 306 32.34 3.36 20.91
N LYS A 307 33.35 2.51 20.68
CA LYS A 307 34.62 2.53 21.42
C LYS A 307 35.39 3.82 21.09
N ARG A 308 36.23 4.27 22.03
CA ARG A 308 36.97 5.55 21.93
C ARG A 308 37.91 5.66 20.73
N ASP A 309 38.39 4.52 20.24
CA ASP A 309 39.32 4.37 19.13
C ASP A 309 38.64 4.04 17.80
N ALA A 310 37.31 3.90 17.80
CA ALA A 310 36.56 3.57 16.60
C ALA A 310 36.26 4.83 15.76
N GLU A 311 36.49 4.73 14.46
CA GLU A 311 36.16 5.80 13.52
C GLU A 311 34.68 5.74 13.13
N SER A 312 33.89 6.71 13.61
CA SER A 312 32.43 6.74 13.51
C SER A 312 31.90 6.60 12.09
N GLN A 313 32.54 7.25 11.12
CA GLN A 313 32.13 7.16 9.72
C GLN A 313 32.40 5.78 9.09
N ILE A 314 33.45 5.08 9.53
CA ILE A 314 33.76 3.74 9.04
C ILE A 314 32.72 2.76 9.56
N VAL A 315 32.42 2.80 10.86
CA VAL A 315 31.40 1.95 11.48
C VAL A 315 30.03 2.20 10.85
N LEU A 316 29.62 3.45 10.67
CA LEU A 316 28.35 3.80 10.02
C LEU A 316 28.25 3.24 8.58
N ASN A 317 29.32 3.34 7.80
CA ASN A 317 29.35 2.77 6.45
C ASN A 317 29.30 1.24 6.43
N GLN A 318 29.95 0.58 7.40
CA GLN A 318 29.85 -0.87 7.57
C GLN A 318 28.42 -1.28 7.96
N LEU A 319 27.77 -0.53 8.85
CA LEU A 319 26.38 -0.74 9.24
C LEU A 319 25.43 -0.63 8.03
N TYR A 320 25.59 0.39 7.17
CA TYR A 320 24.82 0.49 5.93
C TYR A 320 25.06 -0.66 4.95
N LYS A 321 26.27 -1.24 4.94
CA LYS A 321 26.65 -2.30 4.00
C LYS A 321 26.20 -3.69 4.48
N HIS A 322 26.22 -3.92 5.78
CA HIS A 322 26.04 -5.25 6.38
C HIS A 322 24.70 -5.44 7.09
N THR A 323 23.88 -4.40 7.20
CA THR A 323 22.54 -4.46 7.80
C THR A 323 21.51 -3.80 6.90
N ASN A 324 20.22 -3.95 7.23
CA ASN A 324 19.13 -3.26 6.54
C ASN A 324 19.02 -1.76 6.84
N LEU A 325 20.00 -1.16 7.56
CA LEU A 325 20.15 0.30 7.59
C LEU A 325 20.43 0.86 6.20
N GLY A 326 21.05 0.08 5.31
CA GLY A 326 21.11 0.37 3.88
C GLY A 326 20.43 -0.75 3.11
N CYS A 327 19.48 -0.43 2.23
CA CYS A 327 18.79 -1.44 1.43
C CYS A 327 18.46 -0.94 0.02
N THR A 328 17.87 -1.81 -0.80
CA THR A 328 17.37 -1.45 -2.13
C THR A 328 15.88 -1.70 -2.22
N PHE A 329 15.12 -0.68 -2.61
CA PHE A 329 13.71 -0.82 -2.96
C PHE A 329 13.59 -0.98 -4.48
N GLY A 330 13.12 -2.15 -4.93
CA GLY A 330 12.87 -2.43 -6.34
C GLY A 330 11.49 -1.93 -6.76
N VAL A 331 11.41 -0.90 -7.58
CA VAL A 331 10.15 -0.36 -8.10
C VAL A 331 9.69 -1.17 -9.29
N ILE A 332 8.44 -1.64 -9.25
CA ILE A 332 7.74 -2.23 -10.39
C ILE A 332 6.32 -1.65 -10.43
N MET A 333 6.09 -0.70 -11.32
CA MET A 333 4.79 -0.05 -11.51
C MET A 333 3.85 -0.90 -12.36
N LEU A 334 3.48 -2.06 -11.82
CA LEU A 334 2.56 -3.00 -12.44
C LEU A 334 1.16 -2.85 -11.82
N ALA A 335 0.16 -2.57 -12.64
CA ALA A 335 -1.25 -2.48 -12.21
C ALA A 335 -2.18 -3.07 -13.29
N LEU A 336 -3.44 -3.28 -12.92
CA LEU A 336 -4.48 -3.68 -13.87
C LEU A 336 -5.00 -2.43 -14.59
N VAL A 337 -4.94 -2.46 -15.92
CA VAL A 337 -5.61 -1.50 -16.80
C VAL A 337 -6.61 -2.29 -17.63
N GLU A 338 -7.89 -2.03 -17.42
CA GLU A 338 -8.99 -2.79 -18.07
C GLU A 338 -8.85 -4.31 -17.85
N ASN A 339 -8.62 -4.71 -16.59
CA ASN A 339 -8.40 -6.10 -16.17
C ASN A 339 -7.18 -6.81 -16.80
N ARG A 340 -6.25 -6.06 -17.41
CA ARG A 340 -5.00 -6.60 -17.95
C ARG A 340 -3.80 -6.06 -17.17
N PRO A 341 -2.85 -6.91 -16.74
CA PRO A 341 -1.64 -6.46 -16.08
C PRO A 341 -0.78 -5.66 -17.06
N LYS A 342 -0.43 -4.43 -16.72
CA LYS A 342 0.45 -3.56 -17.51
C LYS A 342 1.49 -2.90 -16.63
N ILE A 343 2.73 -2.86 -17.10
CA ILE A 343 3.76 -2.01 -16.53
C ILE A 343 3.52 -0.61 -17.06
N LEU A 344 3.40 0.34 -16.16
CA LEU A 344 3.08 1.73 -16.44
C LEU A 344 4.26 2.60 -16.05
N ASN A 345 4.58 3.59 -16.88
CA ASN A 345 5.43 4.70 -16.47
C ASN A 345 4.63 5.73 -15.66
N LEU A 346 5.28 6.74 -15.09
CA LEU A 346 4.62 7.74 -14.22
C LEU A 346 3.44 8.41 -14.92
N ARG A 347 3.65 8.87 -16.16
CA ARG A 347 2.61 9.55 -16.93
C ARG A 347 1.40 8.65 -17.18
N GLN A 348 1.63 7.42 -17.59
CA GLN A 348 0.55 6.46 -17.85
C GLN A 348 -0.28 6.16 -16.60
N VAL A 349 0.31 6.12 -15.41
CA VAL A 349 -0.44 5.98 -14.15
C VAL A 349 -1.34 7.19 -13.93
N LEU A 350 -0.82 8.41 -14.08
CA LEU A 350 -1.61 9.64 -13.92
C LEU A 350 -2.72 9.75 -14.98
N ASP A 351 -2.45 9.39 -16.23
CA ASP A 351 -3.43 9.37 -17.31
C ASP A 351 -4.59 8.40 -16.99
N CYS A 352 -4.28 7.20 -16.48
CA CYS A 352 -5.32 6.24 -16.07
C CYS A 352 -6.23 6.81 -14.98
N TYR A 353 -5.64 7.50 -14.00
CA TYR A 353 -6.39 8.14 -12.93
C TYR A 353 -7.24 9.33 -13.45
N ILE A 354 -6.68 10.21 -14.27
CA ILE A 354 -7.38 11.37 -14.84
C ILE A 354 -8.58 10.93 -15.69
N GLU A 355 -8.40 9.93 -16.56
CA GLU A 355 -9.50 9.41 -17.39
C GLU A 355 -10.60 8.78 -16.54
N HIS A 356 -10.25 8.06 -15.47
CA HIS A 356 -11.23 7.58 -14.51
C HIS A 356 -12.01 8.74 -13.87
N ARG A 357 -11.32 9.77 -13.37
CA ARG A 357 -11.98 10.94 -12.76
C ARG A 357 -12.91 11.67 -13.73
N LYS A 358 -12.55 11.80 -15.01
CA LYS A 358 -13.45 12.36 -16.04
C LYS A 358 -14.75 11.55 -16.16
N VAL A 359 -14.66 10.22 -16.17
CA VAL A 359 -15.84 9.33 -16.21
C VAL A 359 -16.69 9.49 -14.95
N ILE A 360 -16.07 9.49 -13.77
CA ILE A 360 -16.77 9.66 -12.48
C ILE A 360 -17.54 10.98 -12.43
N ILE A 361 -16.87 12.09 -12.75
CA ILE A 361 -17.48 13.43 -12.73
C ILE A 361 -18.65 13.49 -13.72
N ARG A 362 -18.47 12.98 -14.95
CA ARG A 362 -19.55 12.95 -15.95
C ARG A 362 -20.77 12.17 -15.46
N ARG A 363 -20.56 10.98 -14.89
CA ARG A 363 -21.66 10.14 -14.36
C ARG A 363 -22.37 10.79 -13.18
N ARG A 364 -21.63 11.42 -12.28
CA ARG A 364 -22.20 12.19 -11.17
C ARG A 364 -23.07 13.33 -11.66
N THR A 365 -22.56 14.13 -12.60
CA THR A 365 -23.31 15.26 -13.18
C THR A 365 -24.57 14.77 -13.87
N GLN A 366 -24.51 13.66 -14.61
CA GLN A 366 -25.70 13.07 -15.23
C GLN A 366 -26.73 12.61 -14.19
N PHE A 367 -26.29 11.96 -13.10
CA PHE A 367 -27.18 11.54 -12.02
C PHE A 367 -27.89 12.72 -11.36
N GLU A 368 -27.16 13.80 -11.09
CA GLU A 368 -27.71 15.03 -10.50
C GLU A 368 -28.69 15.72 -11.45
N LEU A 369 -28.38 15.76 -12.76
CA LEU A 369 -29.28 16.27 -13.80
C LEU A 369 -30.57 15.45 -13.88
N ASP A 370 -30.48 14.12 -13.93
CA ASP A 370 -31.65 13.24 -14.01
C ASP A 370 -32.55 13.40 -12.79
N LYS A 371 -31.96 13.56 -11.59
CA LYS A 371 -32.69 13.82 -10.35
C LYS A 371 -33.38 15.19 -10.37
N ALA A 372 -32.69 16.22 -10.85
CA ALA A 372 -33.23 17.57 -10.97
C ALA A 372 -34.39 17.63 -11.97
N LEU A 373 -34.26 17.01 -13.14
CA LEU A 373 -35.32 16.95 -14.16
C LEU A 373 -36.57 16.20 -13.65
N LYS A 374 -36.39 15.06 -12.96
CA LYS A 374 -37.51 14.35 -12.32
C LYS A 374 -38.23 15.22 -11.29
N ARG A 375 -37.47 16.02 -10.51
CA ARG A 375 -38.07 16.94 -9.53
C ARG A 375 -38.79 18.10 -10.20
N ALA A 376 -38.23 18.68 -11.26
CA ALA A 376 -38.85 19.75 -12.03
C ALA A 376 -40.19 19.28 -12.64
N HIS A 377 -40.21 18.08 -13.24
CA HIS A 377 -41.43 17.50 -13.80
C HIS A 377 -42.56 17.34 -12.75
N ILE A 378 -42.22 16.96 -11.51
CA ILE A 378 -43.18 16.87 -10.40
C ILE A 378 -43.66 18.25 -9.93
N LEU A 379 -42.87 19.32 -10.11
CA LEU A 379 -43.24 20.68 -9.69
C LEU A 379 -44.03 21.43 -10.77
N GLU A 380 -43.90 21.04 -12.03
CA GLU A 380 -44.65 21.59 -13.16
C GLU A 380 -46.08 21.06 -13.25
N GLY A 381 -46.29 19.79 -12.86
CA GLY A 381 -47.62 19.17 -12.77
C GLY A 381 -48.29 19.43 -11.43
#